data_AF-A0A914NLD9-F1
#
_entry.id   AF-A0A914NLD9-F1
#
_cell.length_a   1.000
_cell.length_b   1.000
_cell.length_c   1.000
_cell.angle_alpha   90.00
_cell.angle_beta   90.00
_cell.angle_gamma   90.00
#
_symmetry.space_group_name_H-M   'P 1'
#
loop_
_entity.id
_entity.type
_entity.pdbx_description
1 polymer ?
#
loop_
_entity_poly.entity_id
_entity_poly.type
_entity_poly.pdbx_seq_one_letter_code
_entity_poly.pdbx_strand_id
1 'polypeptide(L)'
;MDQYEKKLVTGLRRFENAKLVTMINLLMAIGLSVDFSAHICYHFDILQEKQKEIQTESPIKNIKIFEQKEIEKRIEQILEIVGRPMLEAVISTIICIFPLFFISIEIIASFARTVLFLGIIGTIHGLFIVPVLLTIQISLLKRKKAAGLSEGNL
;
A
#
# COMPACT_ATOMS: atom_id res chain seq x y z
N MET A 1 -42.00 -12.42 27.42
CA MET A 1 -41.10 -11.95 26.35
C MET A 1 -41.62 -12.48 25.04
N ASP A 2 -42.24 -11.56 24.31
CA ASP A 2 -43.04 -11.84 23.13
C ASP A 2 -42.14 -12.30 21.96
N GLN A 3 -42.67 -13.15 21.07
CA GLN A 3 -41.91 -13.72 19.94
C GLN A 3 -41.31 -12.62 19.04
N TYR A 4 -41.95 -11.46 19.04
CA TYR A 4 -41.50 -10.23 18.38
C TYR A 4 -40.25 -9.64 19.02
N GLU A 5 -40.16 -9.56 20.35
CA GLU A 5 -38.95 -9.06 21.02
C GLU A 5 -37.74 -9.93 20.74
N LYS A 6 -37.90 -11.27 20.74
CA LYS A 6 -36.80 -12.18 20.41
C LYS A 6 -36.32 -11.98 18.97
N LYS A 7 -37.22 -11.77 18.01
CA LYS A 7 -36.85 -11.42 16.61
C LYS A 7 -36.17 -10.06 16.54
N LEU A 8 -36.64 -9.07 17.29
CA LEU A 8 -36.10 -7.71 17.30
C LEU A 8 -34.68 -7.69 17.88
N VAL A 9 -34.46 -8.34 19.02
CA VAL A 9 -33.14 -8.48 19.66
C VAL A 9 -32.17 -9.27 18.79
N THR A 10 -32.62 -10.35 18.13
CA THR A 10 -31.76 -11.13 17.23
C THR A 10 -31.41 -10.36 15.96
N GLY A 11 -32.35 -9.59 15.41
CA GLY A 11 -32.12 -8.70 14.27
C GLY A 11 -31.15 -7.57 14.61
N LEU A 12 -31.35 -6.90 15.75
CA LEU A 12 -30.46 -5.84 16.24
C LEU A 12 -29.04 -6.36 16.46
N ARG A 13 -28.88 -7.52 17.11
CA ARG A 13 -27.57 -8.15 17.33
C ARG A 13 -26.86 -8.52 16.03
N ARG A 14 -27.60 -9.01 15.03
CA ARG A 14 -27.04 -9.29 13.69
C ARG A 14 -26.54 -8.02 13.00
N PHE A 15 -27.28 -6.92 13.13
CA PHE A 15 -26.90 -5.64 12.54
C PHE A 15 -25.65 -5.04 13.21
N GLU A 16 -25.55 -5.12 14.54
CA GLU A 16 -24.37 -4.71 15.30
C GLU A 16 -23.14 -5.55 14.91
N ASN A 17 -23.29 -6.87 14.81
CA ASN A 17 -22.20 -7.76 14.38
C ASN A 17 -21.72 -7.44 12.95
N ALA A 18 -22.63 -7.18 12.02
CA ALA A 18 -22.26 -6.81 10.65
C ALA A 18 -21.45 -5.50 10.60
N LYS A 19 -21.86 -4.49 11.39
CA LYS A 19 -21.11 -3.22 11.52
C LYS A 19 -19.71 -3.44 12.09
N LEU A 20 -19.61 -4.20 13.17
CA LEU A 20 -18.32 -4.51 13.81
C LEU A 20 -17.37 -5.21 12.83
N VAL A 21 -17.88 -6.20 12.08
CA VAL A 21 -17.14 -6.93 11.04
C VAL A 21 -16.59 -5.98 9.98
N THR A 22 -17.42 -5.08 9.45
CA THR A 22 -16.97 -4.09 8.46
C THR A 22 -15.94 -3.11 9.02
N MET A 23 -16.06 -2.73 10.30
CA MET A 23 -15.11 -1.83 10.98
C MET A 23 -13.74 -2.49 11.17
N ILE A 24 -13.70 -3.76 11.57
CA ILE A 24 -12.47 -4.54 11.70
C ILE A 24 -11.78 -4.68 10.34
N ASN A 25 -12.55 -4.98 9.30
CA ASN A 25 -12.01 -5.11 7.94
C ASN A 25 -11.43 -3.80 7.42
N LEU A 26 -12.06 -2.67 7.74
CA LEU A 26 -11.52 -1.35 7.42
C LEU A 26 -10.19 -1.09 8.16
N LEU A 27 -10.11 -1.40 9.46
CA LEU A 27 -8.88 -1.29 10.24
C LEU A 27 -7.76 -2.16 9.66
N MET A 28 -8.08 -3.39 9.25
CA MET A 28 -7.14 -4.29 8.58
C MET A 28 -6.62 -3.70 7.26
N ALA A 29 -7.50 -3.09 6.45
CA ALA A 29 -7.11 -2.43 5.21
C ALA A 29 -6.19 -1.21 5.44
N ILE A 30 -6.44 -0.42 6.48
CA ILE A 30 -5.57 0.70 6.87
C ILE A 30 -4.18 0.17 7.26
N GLY A 31 -4.14 -0.88 8.10
CA GLY A 31 -2.87 -1.51 8.50
C GLY A 31 -2.06 -1.98 7.30
N LEU A 32 -2.70 -2.70 6.38
CA LEU A 32 -2.07 -3.17 5.13
C LEU A 32 -1.53 -1.98 4.30
N SER A 33 -2.31 -0.90 4.15
CA SER A 33 -1.90 0.29 3.38
C SER A 33 -0.71 1.03 3.99
N VAL A 34 -0.65 1.13 5.33
CA VAL A 34 0.48 1.76 6.02
C VAL A 34 1.73 0.90 5.90
N ASP A 35 1.59 -0.42 6.00
CA ASP A 35 2.69 -1.39 5.84
C ASP A 35 3.32 -1.30 4.45
N PHE A 36 2.49 -1.26 3.39
CA PHE A 36 2.92 -1.00 2.01
C PHE A 36 3.78 0.26 1.91
N SER A 37 3.31 1.35 2.49
CA SER A 37 3.99 2.65 2.40
C SER A 37 5.31 2.66 3.17
N ALA A 38 5.33 2.07 4.36
CA ALA A 38 6.53 2.00 5.21
C ALA A 38 7.64 1.16 4.58
N HIS A 39 7.32 -0.03 4.06
CA HIS A 39 8.31 -0.90 3.42
C HIS A 39 8.93 -0.26 2.18
N ILE A 40 8.12 0.42 1.36
CA ILE A 40 8.62 1.07 0.15
C ILE A 40 9.50 2.28 0.49
N CYS A 41 9.09 3.12 1.44
CA CYS A 41 9.90 4.26 1.90
C CYS A 41 11.25 3.79 2.47
N TYR A 42 11.24 2.75 3.30
CA TYR A 42 12.47 2.22 3.90
C TYR A 42 13.47 1.72 2.85
N HIS A 43 13.02 0.92 1.88
CA HIS A 43 13.88 0.43 0.81
C HIS A 43 14.35 1.56 -0.13
N PHE A 44 13.51 2.59 -0.33
CA PHE A 44 13.91 3.75 -1.12
C PHE A 44 15.02 4.56 -0.44
N ASP A 45 14.91 4.84 0.84
CA ASP A 45 15.91 5.63 1.58
C ASP A 45 17.28 4.91 1.59
N ILE A 46 17.29 3.59 1.79
CA ILE A 46 18.52 2.78 1.71
C ILE A 46 19.17 2.88 0.32
N LEU A 47 18.37 2.82 -0.75
CA LEU A 47 18.88 2.90 -2.12
C LEU A 47 19.35 4.31 -2.48
N GLN A 48 18.76 5.34 -1.89
CA GLN A 48 19.20 6.73 -2.03
C GLN A 48 20.53 6.96 -1.32
N GLU A 49 20.73 6.40 -0.13
CA GLU A 49 21.97 6.52 0.63
C GLU A 49 23.16 5.91 -0.12
N LYS A 50 23.00 4.70 -0.67
CA LYS A 50 24.01 4.07 -1.55
C LYS A 50 24.36 4.91 -2.78
N GLN A 51 23.44 5.73 -3.29
CA GLN A 51 23.69 6.57 -4.46
C GLN A 51 24.48 7.85 -4.11
N LYS A 52 24.32 8.39 -2.91
CA LYS A 52 25.13 9.54 -2.45
C LYS A 52 26.62 9.18 -2.41
N GLU A 53 26.96 7.94 -2.06
CA GLU A 53 28.35 7.45 -2.09
C GLU A 53 28.88 7.38 -3.53
N ILE A 54 28.11 6.84 -4.47
CA ILE A 54 28.52 6.63 -5.88
C ILE A 54 28.62 7.95 -6.68
N GLN A 55 27.81 8.96 -6.38
CA GLN A 55 27.86 10.26 -7.09
C GLN A 55 29.10 11.12 -6.78
N THR A 56 29.95 10.70 -5.84
CA THR A 56 31.16 11.45 -5.47
C THR A 56 32.24 11.41 -6.56
N GLU A 57 32.16 10.52 -7.57
CA GLU A 57 33.26 10.27 -8.52
C GLU A 57 33.10 10.80 -9.96
N SER A 58 32.00 11.45 -10.39
CA SER A 58 31.94 11.94 -11.79
C SER A 58 31.13 13.21 -12.04
N PRO A 59 31.72 14.28 -12.62
CA PRO A 59 31.06 15.58 -12.81
C PRO A 59 30.72 15.85 -14.28
N ILE A 60 29.75 15.20 -14.94
CA ILE A 60 29.42 15.56 -16.35
C ILE A 60 27.91 15.62 -16.66
N LYS A 61 27.37 16.82 -16.42
CA LYS A 61 26.34 17.65 -17.09
C LYS A 61 25.35 17.15 -18.18
N ASN A 62 25.33 15.90 -18.64
CA ASN A 62 24.32 15.37 -19.60
C ASN A 62 23.20 14.53 -18.92
N ILE A 63 23.00 14.78 -17.62
CA ILE A 63 22.46 13.87 -16.61
C ILE A 63 20.92 13.72 -16.64
N LYS A 64 20.16 14.67 -17.21
CA LYS A 64 18.70 14.72 -17.03
C LYS A 64 17.90 13.54 -17.60
N ILE A 65 18.34 12.95 -18.72
CA ILE A 65 17.65 11.81 -19.36
C ILE A 65 18.15 10.48 -18.77
N PHE A 66 19.45 10.40 -18.43
CA PHE A 66 20.04 9.21 -17.82
C PHE A 66 19.51 8.99 -16.39
N GLU A 67 19.30 10.05 -15.61
CA GLU A 67 18.69 9.99 -14.27
C GLU A 67 17.28 9.38 -14.27
N GLN A 68 16.44 9.74 -15.25
CA GLN A 68 15.03 9.32 -15.21
C GLN A 68 14.90 7.81 -15.46
N LYS A 69 15.66 7.29 -16.42
CA LYS A 69 15.73 5.85 -16.70
C LYS A 69 16.33 5.07 -15.52
N GLU A 70 17.26 5.67 -14.79
CA GLU A 70 17.84 5.08 -13.59
C GLU A 70 16.85 5.08 -12.42
N ILE A 71 16.06 6.13 -12.23
CA ILE A 71 14.99 6.20 -11.23
C ILE A 71 13.91 5.17 -11.52
N GLU A 72 13.46 5.04 -12.78
CA GLU A 72 12.47 4.05 -13.19
C GLU A 72 12.95 2.62 -12.88
N LYS A 73 14.20 2.31 -13.24
CA LYS A 73 14.82 1.00 -12.94
C LYS A 73 14.92 0.74 -11.44
N ARG A 74 15.18 1.77 -10.62
CA ARG A 74 15.22 1.65 -9.15
C ARG A 74 13.84 1.40 -8.57
N ILE A 75 12.82 2.12 -9.05
CA ILE A 75 11.43 1.90 -8.63
C ILE A 75 10.98 0.49 -9.01
N GLU A 76 11.33 0.02 -10.20
CA GLU A 76 11.09 -1.36 -10.64
C GLU A 76 11.75 -2.38 -9.70
N GLN A 77 13.03 -2.16 -9.33
CA GLN A 77 13.72 -3.03 -8.37
C GLN A 77 13.08 -3.05 -6.98
N ILE A 78 12.68 -1.88 -6.46
CA ILE A 78 11.99 -1.79 -5.16
C ILE A 78 10.65 -2.50 -5.25
N LEU A 79 9.90 -2.27 -6.33
CA LEU A 79 8.60 -2.89 -6.55
C LEU A 79 8.72 -4.40 -6.74
N GLU A 80 9.82 -4.90 -7.31
CA GLU A 80 10.04 -6.34 -7.39
C GLU A 80 10.37 -6.95 -6.02
N ILE A 81 11.23 -6.29 -5.23
CA ILE A 81 11.64 -6.75 -3.90
C ILE A 81 10.46 -6.72 -2.92
N VAL A 82 9.66 -5.64 -2.93
CA VAL A 82 8.55 -5.43 -2.00
C VAL A 82 7.23 -5.96 -2.55
N GLY A 83 6.99 -5.83 -3.86
CA GLY A 83 5.72 -6.23 -4.46
C GLY A 83 5.50 -7.75 -4.49
N ARG A 84 6.55 -8.56 -4.71
CA ARG A 84 6.44 -10.03 -4.67
C ARG A 84 5.92 -10.57 -3.33
N PRO A 85 6.55 -10.27 -2.17
CA PRO A 85 6.06 -10.77 -0.88
C PRO A 85 4.66 -10.24 -0.54
N MET A 86 4.29 -9.06 -1.04
CA MET A 86 2.98 -8.49 -0.77
C MET A 86 1.87 -9.12 -1.61
N LEU A 87 2.14 -9.46 -2.87
CA LEU A 87 1.24 -10.29 -3.67
C LEU A 87 1.07 -11.68 -3.04
N GLU A 88 2.16 -12.26 -2.56
CA GLU A 88 2.13 -13.56 -1.87
C GLU A 88 1.30 -13.51 -0.58
N ALA A 89 1.41 -12.45 0.22
CA ALA A 89 0.59 -12.24 1.41
C ALA A 89 -0.91 -12.15 1.09
N VAL A 90 -1.27 -11.47 -0.01
CA VAL A 90 -2.67 -11.34 -0.42
C VAL A 90 -3.20 -12.68 -0.95
N ILE A 91 -2.41 -13.41 -1.75
CA ILE A 91 -2.76 -14.74 -2.25
C ILE A 91 -2.97 -15.72 -1.08
N SER A 92 -2.07 -15.73 -0.10
CA SER A 92 -2.23 -16.60 1.09
C SER A 92 -3.47 -16.25 1.91
N THR A 93 -3.82 -14.96 1.99
CA THR A 93 -5.06 -14.49 2.63
C THR A 93 -6.30 -15.01 1.89
N ILE A 94 -6.29 -14.96 0.54
CA ILE A 94 -7.40 -15.51 -0.28
C ILE A 94 -7.56 -17.01 -0.03
N ILE A 95 -6.46 -17.77 -0.04
CA ILE A 95 -6.47 -19.21 0.22
C ILE A 95 -6.97 -19.50 1.64
N CYS A 96 -6.53 -18.72 2.63
CA CYS A 96 -6.94 -18.85 4.03
C CYS A 96 -8.45 -18.61 4.23
N ILE A 97 -9.01 -17.64 3.51
CA ILE A 97 -10.42 -17.25 3.63
C ILE A 97 -11.33 -18.12 2.77
N PHE A 98 -10.80 -18.82 1.76
CA PHE A 98 -11.58 -19.68 0.87
C PHE A 98 -12.53 -20.68 1.58
N PRO A 99 -12.11 -21.39 2.65
CA PRO A 99 -12.99 -22.31 3.38
C PRO A 99 -14.21 -21.65 4.03
N LEU A 100 -14.14 -20.35 4.34
CA LEU A 100 -15.21 -19.61 5.01
C LEU A 100 -16.45 -19.46 4.11
N PHE A 101 -16.30 -19.61 2.79
CA PHE A 101 -17.43 -19.60 1.85
C PHE A 101 -18.34 -20.82 1.97
N PHE A 102 -17.84 -21.93 2.50
CA PHE A 102 -18.64 -23.15 2.70
C PHE A 102 -19.48 -23.10 3.98
N ILE A 103 -19.31 -22.06 4.80
CA ILE A 103 -20.06 -21.88 6.04
C ILE A 103 -21.33 -21.07 5.76
N SER A 104 -22.50 -21.67 6.03
CA SER A 104 -23.84 -21.07 5.84
C SER A 104 -24.20 -19.99 6.88
N ILE A 105 -23.23 -19.21 7.32
CA ILE A 105 -23.43 -18.10 8.26
C ILE A 105 -23.22 -16.79 7.49
N GLU A 106 -24.29 -16.03 7.31
CA GLU A 106 -24.30 -14.79 6.51
C GLU A 106 -23.22 -13.78 6.93
N ILE A 107 -22.96 -13.69 8.24
CA ILE A 107 -21.93 -12.79 8.80
C ILE A 107 -20.53 -13.20 8.31
N ILE A 108 -20.22 -14.49 8.33
CA ILE A 108 -18.92 -15.03 7.92
C ILE A 108 -18.73 -14.88 6.40
N ALA A 109 -19.78 -15.13 5.62
CA ALA A 109 -19.75 -14.91 4.18
C ALA A 109 -19.56 -13.42 3.82
N SER A 110 -20.19 -12.50 4.57
CA SER A 110 -20.00 -11.06 4.39
C SER A 110 -18.58 -10.62 4.74
N PHE A 111 -18.02 -11.14 5.85
CA PHE A 111 -16.63 -10.92 6.24
C PHE A 111 -15.67 -11.36 5.12
N ALA A 112 -15.80 -12.60 4.64
CA ALA A 112 -14.96 -13.14 3.57
C ALA A 112 -15.02 -12.27 2.30
N ARG A 113 -16.21 -11.89 1.84
CA ARG A 113 -16.37 -11.01 0.67
C ARG A 113 -15.69 -9.66 0.86
N THR A 114 -15.83 -9.05 2.04
CA THR A 114 -15.22 -7.75 2.32
C THR A 114 -13.69 -7.81 2.43
N VAL A 115 -13.11 -8.86 3.03
CA VAL A 115 -11.65 -9.01 3.09
C VAL A 115 -11.07 -9.26 1.70
N LEU A 116 -11.71 -10.07 0.85
CA LEU A 116 -11.27 -10.24 -0.54
C LEU A 116 -11.31 -8.91 -1.32
N PHE A 117 -12.40 -8.16 -1.18
CA PHE A 117 -12.56 -6.87 -1.85
C PHE A 117 -11.50 -5.86 -1.41
N LEU A 118 -11.28 -5.74 -0.10
CA LEU A 118 -10.28 -4.83 0.47
C LEU A 118 -8.85 -5.27 0.17
N GLY A 119 -8.58 -6.58 0.17
CA GLY A 119 -7.28 -7.12 -0.23
C GLY A 119 -6.95 -6.72 -1.66
N ILE A 120 -7.84 -6.98 -2.62
CA ILE A 120 -7.60 -6.66 -4.03
C ILE A 120 -7.47 -5.15 -4.25
N ILE A 121 -8.39 -4.34 -3.73
CA ILE A 121 -8.34 -2.88 -3.88
C ILE A 121 -7.12 -2.30 -3.17
N GLY A 122 -6.82 -2.78 -1.95
CA GLY A 122 -5.68 -2.33 -1.16
C GLY A 122 -4.36 -2.63 -1.86
N THR A 123 -4.21 -3.81 -2.47
CA THR A 123 -3.02 -4.15 -3.24
C THR A 123 -2.91 -3.35 -4.54
N ILE A 124 -4.01 -3.17 -5.29
CA ILE A 124 -3.99 -2.35 -6.51
C ILE A 124 -3.63 -0.90 -6.17
N HIS A 125 -4.30 -0.31 -5.19
CA HIS A 125 -4.04 1.05 -4.74
C HIS A 125 -2.64 1.17 -4.14
N GLY A 126 -2.21 0.22 -3.32
CA GLY A 126 -0.89 0.19 -2.67
C GLY A 126 0.26 0.04 -3.65
N LEU A 127 0.17 -0.85 -4.64
CA LEU A 127 1.22 -1.02 -5.65
C LEU A 127 1.22 0.10 -6.71
N PHE A 128 0.10 0.76 -6.98
CA PHE A 128 0.01 1.77 -8.05
C PHE A 128 0.24 3.21 -7.57
N ILE A 129 -0.30 3.59 -6.40
CA ILE A 129 -0.18 4.98 -5.92
C ILE A 129 1.18 5.27 -5.33
N VAL A 130 1.85 4.27 -4.78
CA VAL A 130 3.19 4.45 -4.23
C VAL A 130 4.25 4.80 -5.30
N PRO A 131 4.39 4.10 -6.45
CA PRO A 131 5.35 4.51 -7.48
C PRO A 131 5.05 5.89 -8.06
N VAL A 132 3.77 6.28 -8.12
CA VAL A 132 3.37 7.63 -8.54
C VAL A 132 3.79 8.69 -7.51
N LEU A 133 3.49 8.49 -6.23
CA LEU A 133 3.89 9.40 -5.15
C LEU A 133 5.40 9.54 -5.07
N LEU A 134 6.14 8.45 -5.21
CA LEU A 134 7.60 8.45 -5.17
C LEU A 134 8.19 9.25 -6.34
N THR A 135 7.65 9.08 -7.54
CA THR A 135 8.04 9.88 -8.72
C THR A 135 7.80 11.38 -8.50
N ILE A 136 6.66 11.73 -7.90
CA ILE A 136 6.35 13.13 -7.56
C ILE A 136 7.35 13.67 -6.54
N GLN A 137 7.65 12.94 -5.47
CA GLN A 137 8.58 13.38 -4.42
C GLN A 137 9.99 13.65 -4.96
N ILE A 138 10.49 12.76 -5.82
CA ILE A 138 11.78 12.93 -6.49
C ILE A 138 11.77 14.19 -7.37
N SER A 139 10.69 14.40 -8.13
CA SER A 139 10.55 15.59 -8.98
C SER A 139 10.53 16.90 -8.17
N LEU A 140 9.92 16.89 -6.99
CA LEU A 140 9.86 18.04 -6.08
C LEU A 140 11.20 18.34 -5.42
N LEU A 141 11.94 17.31 -4.98
CA LEU A 141 13.31 17.48 -4.46
C LEU A 141 14.24 18.07 -5.53
N LYS A 142 14.11 17.63 -6.79
CA LYS A 142 14.86 18.18 -7.92
C LYS A 142 14.56 19.67 -8.14
N ARG A 143 13.28 20.07 -8.05
CA ARG A 143 12.86 21.48 -8.13
C ARG A 143 13.43 22.31 -6.99
N LYS A 144 13.37 21.81 -5.74
CA LYS A 144 13.94 22.51 -4.58
C LYS A 144 15.46 22.70 -4.69
N LYS A 145 16.20 21.68 -5.13
CA LYS A 145 17.66 21.79 -5.35
C LYS A 145 18.01 22.80 -6.44
N ALA A 146 17.23 22.85 -7.52
CA ALA A 146 17.43 23.84 -8.59
C ALA A 146 17.11 25.28 -8.15
N ALA A 147 16.09 25.46 -7.30
CA ALA A 147 15.75 26.77 -6.74
C ALA A 147 16.81 27.26 -5.72
N GLY A 148 17.28 26.38 -4.82
CA GLY A 148 18.31 26.74 -3.84
C GLY A 148 19.69 27.05 -4.47
N LEU A 149 20.03 26.43 -5.61
CA LEU A 149 21.24 26.82 -6.36
C LEU A 149 21.11 28.19 -7.07
N SER A 150 19.90 28.70 -7.28
CA SER A 150 19.69 30.01 -7.90
C SER A 150 19.82 31.17 -6.91
N GLU A 151 19.67 30.92 -5.61
CA GLU A 151 19.81 31.95 -4.56
C GLU A 151 21.25 32.05 -4.00
N GLY A 152 22.08 31.02 -4.16
CA GLY A 152 23.48 31.02 -3.68
C GLY A 152 24.51 31.56 -4.67
N ASN A 153 24.09 32.17 -5.78
CA ASN A 153 24.97 32.65 -6.85
C ASN A 153 24.74 34.14 -7.20
N LEU A 154 24.22 34.91 -6.24
CA LEU A 154 24.10 36.37 -6.21
C LEU A 154 24.88 36.89 -5.01
#